data_AF-A0A968DVI5-F1
#
_entry.id   AF-A0A968DVI5-F1
#
_cell.length_a   1.000
_cell.length_b   1.000
_cell.length_c   1.000
_cell.angle_alpha   90.00
_cell.angle_beta   90.00
_cell.angle_gamma   90.00
#
_symmetry.space_group_name_H-M   'P 1'
#
loop_
_entity.id
_entity.type
_entity.pdbx_description
1 polymer ?
#
loop_
_entity_poly.entity_id
_entity_poly.type
_entity_poly.pdbx_seq_one_letter_code
_entity_poly.pdbx_strand_id
1 'polypeptide(L)'
;SNYVVAETMHADGTQELGVNNDLLKVSESHKEFYKEFGVSSDLNRIYSPQGDIKLTGNGLFSWDRNLYFNPYPIKLDANSDLDAQGISYVLANYQNAEHEGEWYYNEQEFDLEMVPAPGGTIKFSISAPGVARRQAVPAIAEINLRFYREALTTENWFEIIKLYINKAIRRVL
;
A
#
# COMPACT_ATOMS: atom_id res chain seq x y z
N SER A 1 4.80 -10.27 -6.58
CA SER A 1 4.62 -11.59 -6.03
C SER A 1 3.17 -11.67 -5.60
N ASN A 2 2.53 -12.77 -5.95
CA ASN A 2 1.22 -13.10 -5.40
C ASN A 2 1.42 -13.74 -4.03
N TYR A 3 0.40 -13.71 -3.20
CA TYR A 3 0.46 -14.39 -1.92
C TYR A 3 -0.88 -15.01 -1.52
N VAL A 4 -0.76 -16.00 -0.64
CA VAL A 4 -1.87 -16.56 0.11
C VAL A 4 -1.51 -16.62 1.59
N VAL A 5 -2.48 -16.26 2.41
CA VAL A 5 -2.52 -16.46 3.85
C VAL A 5 -3.54 -17.55 4.12
N ALA A 6 -3.14 -18.56 4.88
CA ALA A 6 -4.01 -19.63 5.34
C ALA A 6 -4.09 -19.60 6.87
N GLU A 7 -5.31 -19.78 7.41
CA GLU A 7 -5.54 -19.97 8.83
C GLU A 7 -6.66 -21.00 9.05
N THR A 8 -6.64 -21.65 10.21
CA THR A 8 -7.74 -22.49 10.69
C THR A 8 -8.10 -22.12 12.13
N MET A 9 -9.38 -22.26 12.46
CA MET A 9 -9.87 -22.04 13.83
C MET A 9 -9.93 -23.34 14.64
N HIS A 10 -9.67 -24.50 14.02
CA HIS A 10 -9.76 -25.80 14.68
C HIS A 10 -8.42 -26.53 14.63
N ALA A 11 -8.07 -27.22 15.71
CA ALA A 11 -6.82 -27.99 15.78
C ALA A 11 -6.78 -29.11 14.72
N ASP A 12 -7.93 -29.72 14.43
CA ASP A 12 -8.09 -30.77 13.42
C ASP A 12 -7.96 -30.23 11.98
N GLY A 13 -8.04 -28.91 11.79
CA GLY A 13 -7.85 -28.25 10.50
C GLY A 13 -6.39 -28.06 10.10
N THR A 14 -5.44 -28.45 10.96
CA THR A 14 -4.00 -28.36 10.65
C THR A 14 -3.62 -29.32 9.52
N GLN A 15 -2.95 -28.80 8.48
CA GLN A 15 -2.64 -29.56 7.27
C GLN A 15 -1.57 -28.88 6.41
N GLU A 16 -1.13 -29.57 5.36
CA GLU A 16 -0.26 -28.99 4.33
C GLU A 16 -1.09 -28.69 3.08
N LEU A 17 -1.07 -27.41 2.68
CA LEU A 17 -1.74 -26.92 1.48
C LEU A 17 -0.78 -26.96 0.30
N GLY A 18 -1.27 -27.42 -0.84
CA GLY A 18 -0.55 -27.25 -2.11
C GLY A 18 -0.77 -25.84 -2.64
N VAL A 19 0.31 -25.12 -2.95
CA VAL A 19 0.28 -23.80 -3.60
C VAL A 19 1.15 -23.87 -4.84
N ASN A 20 0.53 -24.00 -6.02
CA ASN A 20 1.19 -24.39 -7.26
C ASN A 20 1.98 -25.70 -7.09
N ASN A 21 3.31 -25.62 -7.15
CA ASN A 21 4.22 -26.77 -6.97
C ASN A 21 4.86 -26.78 -5.57
N ASP A 22 4.51 -25.83 -4.71
CA ASP A 22 5.05 -25.68 -3.36
C ASP A 22 4.03 -26.11 -2.30
N LEU A 23 4.53 -26.27 -1.07
CA LEU A 23 3.72 -26.55 0.10
C LEU A 23 3.67 -25.34 1.06
N LEU A 24 2.50 -25.12 1.66
CA LEU A 24 2.26 -24.21 2.78
C LEU A 24 1.76 -25.03 3.98
N LYS A 25 2.59 -25.14 5.01
CA LYS A 25 2.26 -25.90 6.22
C LYS A 25 1.49 -25.03 7.21
N VAL A 26 0.25 -25.42 7.49
CA VAL A 26 -0.62 -24.83 8.53
C VAL A 26 -0.55 -25.72 9.76
N SER A 27 0.37 -25.41 10.67
CA SER A 27 0.72 -26.30 11.79
C SER A 27 0.03 -25.97 13.11
N GLU A 28 -0.74 -24.89 13.18
CA GLU A 28 -1.30 -24.36 14.43
C GLU A 28 -2.65 -23.67 14.16
N SER A 29 -3.62 -23.80 15.06
CA SER A 29 -4.88 -23.06 14.96
C SER A 29 -4.71 -21.60 15.42
N HIS A 30 -5.58 -20.71 14.93
CA HIS A 30 -5.58 -19.26 15.23
C HIS A 30 -4.31 -18.52 14.82
N LYS A 31 -3.53 -19.09 13.90
CA LYS A 31 -2.30 -18.49 13.40
C LYS A 31 -2.34 -18.41 11.89
N GLU A 32 -1.88 -17.28 11.37
CA GLU A 32 -1.74 -17.04 9.95
C GLU A 32 -0.43 -17.64 9.44
N PHE A 33 -0.53 -18.43 8.37
CA PHE A 33 0.60 -18.99 7.65
C PHE A 33 0.63 -18.39 6.25
N TYR A 34 1.81 -17.95 5.83
CA TYR A 34 1.99 -17.14 4.64
C TYR A 34 2.87 -17.85 3.61
N LYS A 35 2.49 -17.71 2.34
CA LYS A 35 3.31 -18.14 1.20
C LYS A 35 3.25 -17.10 0.09
N GLU A 36 4.43 -16.61 -0.32
CA GLU A 36 4.59 -15.89 -1.58
C GLU A 36 4.88 -16.86 -2.72
N PHE A 37 4.40 -16.50 -3.90
CA PHE A 37 4.68 -17.20 -5.14
C PHE A 37 4.73 -16.21 -6.30
N GLY A 38 5.36 -16.65 -7.39
CA GLY A 38 5.55 -15.84 -8.59
C GLY A 38 4.23 -15.38 -9.22
N VAL A 39 4.33 -14.36 -10.06
CA VAL A 39 3.27 -14.03 -11.01
C VAL A 39 3.34 -15.09 -12.11
N SER A 40 2.22 -15.74 -12.39
CA SER A 40 2.07 -16.73 -13.45
C SER A 40 1.20 -16.12 -14.55
N SER A 41 1.50 -16.45 -15.81
CA SER A 41 0.64 -16.11 -16.95
C SER A 41 -0.69 -16.91 -16.94
N ASP A 42 -0.79 -17.94 -16.09
CA ASP A 42 -1.98 -18.76 -15.87
C ASP A 42 -2.43 -18.72 -14.40
N LEU A 43 -3.63 -19.23 -14.13
CA LEU A 43 -4.20 -19.29 -12.78
C LEU A 43 -3.32 -20.08 -11.81
N ASN A 44 -3.05 -19.48 -10.67
CA ASN A 44 -2.41 -20.16 -9.55
C ASN A 44 -3.39 -21.17 -8.93
N ARG A 45 -2.88 -22.34 -8.54
CA ARG A 45 -3.68 -23.42 -7.95
C ARG A 45 -3.40 -23.53 -6.47
N ILE A 46 -4.46 -23.61 -5.67
CA ILE A 46 -4.38 -23.93 -4.25
C ILE A 46 -5.19 -25.20 -4.01
N TYR A 47 -4.61 -26.16 -3.31
CA TYR A 47 -5.22 -27.43 -2.95
C TYR A 47 -5.22 -27.62 -1.44
N SER A 48 -6.37 -28.02 -0.90
CA SER A 48 -6.55 -28.41 0.50
C SER A 48 -7.04 -29.87 0.57
N PRO A 49 -6.35 -30.75 1.30
CA PRO A 49 -6.75 -32.15 1.41
C PRO A 49 -8.00 -32.37 2.28
N GLN A 50 -8.24 -31.55 3.30
CA GLN A 50 -9.25 -31.84 4.34
C GLN A 50 -10.31 -30.73 4.57
N GLY A 51 -10.18 -29.55 3.92
CA GLY A 51 -11.08 -28.42 4.15
C GLY A 51 -10.76 -27.65 5.44
N ASP A 52 -11.71 -26.87 5.95
CA ASP A 52 -11.58 -26.08 7.21
C ASP A 52 -10.39 -25.10 7.28
N ILE A 53 -10.07 -24.51 6.13
CA ILE A 53 -9.08 -23.44 6.01
C ILE A 53 -9.77 -22.17 5.51
N LYS A 54 -9.50 -21.06 6.18
CA LYS A 54 -9.76 -19.73 5.62
C LYS A 54 -8.54 -19.30 4.80
N LEU A 55 -8.79 -18.95 3.55
CA LEU A 55 -7.78 -18.41 2.64
C LEU A 55 -8.01 -16.91 2.45
N THR A 56 -6.93 -16.13 2.50
CA THR A 56 -6.90 -14.71 2.16
C THR A 56 -5.75 -14.46 1.20
N GLY A 57 -5.95 -13.64 0.17
CA GLY A 57 -4.91 -13.36 -0.82
C GLY A 57 -5.16 -12.04 -1.53
N ASN A 58 -4.22 -11.64 -2.40
CA ASN A 58 -4.33 -10.43 -3.22
C ASN A 58 -5.04 -10.64 -4.56
N GLY A 59 -5.58 -11.83 -4.82
CA GLY A 59 -6.28 -12.18 -6.05
C GLY A 59 -7.74 -12.57 -5.83
N LEU A 60 -8.43 -12.88 -6.94
CA LEU A 60 -9.74 -13.50 -6.92
C LEU A 60 -9.59 -15.03 -6.80
N PHE A 61 -10.53 -15.66 -6.11
CA PHE A 61 -10.60 -17.11 -5.96
C PHE A 61 -11.75 -17.66 -6.80
N SER A 62 -11.51 -18.81 -7.43
CA SER A 62 -12.55 -19.61 -8.06
C SER A 62 -12.29 -21.08 -7.75
N TRP A 63 -13.36 -21.84 -7.52
CA TRP A 63 -13.31 -23.29 -7.33
C TRP A 63 -13.11 -24.04 -8.64
N ASP A 64 -13.56 -23.45 -9.75
CA ASP A 64 -13.43 -24.00 -11.09
C ASP A 64 -12.76 -22.98 -12.01
N ARG A 65 -11.82 -23.45 -12.82
CA ARG A 65 -11.15 -22.65 -13.84
C ARG A 65 -12.14 -22.01 -14.81
N ASN A 66 -13.20 -22.72 -15.18
CA ASN A 66 -14.20 -22.26 -16.13
C ASN A 66 -15.11 -21.15 -15.56
N LEU A 67 -15.14 -21.02 -14.24
CA LEU A 67 -15.89 -19.97 -13.53
C LEU A 67 -15.02 -18.78 -13.16
N TYR A 68 -13.71 -18.84 -13.41
CA TYR A 68 -12.83 -17.73 -13.13
C TYR A 68 -13.10 -16.58 -14.10
N PHE A 69 -13.54 -15.45 -13.55
CA PHE A 69 -13.72 -14.20 -14.27
C PHE A 69 -13.20 -13.06 -13.41
N ASN A 70 -12.26 -12.28 -13.95
CA ASN A 70 -11.77 -11.06 -13.31
C ASN A 70 -12.35 -9.85 -14.06
N PRO A 71 -13.42 -9.21 -13.54
CA PRO A 71 -14.04 -8.05 -14.20
C PRO A 71 -13.19 -6.78 -14.10
N TYR A 72 -12.15 -6.79 -13.27
CA TYR A 72 -11.34 -5.61 -13.03
C TYR A 72 -10.23 -5.49 -14.08
N PRO A 73 -9.88 -4.26 -14.51
CA PRO A 73 -8.67 -4.05 -15.31
C PRO A 73 -7.46 -4.60 -14.55
N ILE A 74 -6.45 -5.05 -15.31
CA ILE A 74 -5.21 -5.60 -14.76
C ILE A 74 -4.63 -4.61 -13.75
N LYS A 75 -4.54 -5.04 -12.49
CA LYS A 75 -3.90 -4.26 -11.43
C LYS A 75 -2.40 -4.50 -11.51
N LEU A 76 -1.67 -3.47 -11.88
CA LEU A 76 -0.22 -3.46 -11.83
C LEU A 76 0.25 -3.16 -10.41
N ASP A 77 1.21 -3.95 -9.94
CA ASP A 77 2.00 -3.70 -8.75
C ASP A 77 3.50 -3.72 -9.07
N ALA A 78 4.34 -3.38 -8.09
CA ALA A 78 5.79 -3.32 -8.25
C ALA A 78 6.45 -4.65 -8.66
N ASN A 79 5.72 -5.75 -8.66
CA ASN A 79 6.21 -7.07 -8.99
C ASN A 79 5.46 -7.70 -10.18
N SER A 80 4.65 -6.92 -10.89
CA SER A 80 3.90 -7.41 -12.03
C SER A 80 4.84 -7.68 -13.19
N ASP A 81 4.75 -8.89 -13.74
CA ASP A 81 5.46 -9.25 -14.96
C ASP A 81 4.71 -8.65 -16.15
N LEU A 82 5.18 -7.49 -16.61
CA LEU A 82 4.53 -6.71 -17.67
C LEU A 82 4.53 -7.49 -18.99
N ASP A 83 5.60 -8.24 -19.27
CA ASP A 83 5.74 -9.02 -20.50
C ASP A 83 4.76 -10.20 -20.51
N ALA A 84 4.67 -10.94 -19.41
CA ALA A 84 3.71 -12.04 -19.27
C ALA A 84 2.25 -11.58 -19.33
N GLN A 85 1.99 -10.32 -18.96
CA GLN A 85 0.65 -9.71 -19.01
C GLN A 85 0.36 -9.04 -20.36
N GLY A 86 1.30 -9.06 -21.31
CA GLY A 86 1.14 -8.46 -22.64
C GLY A 86 1.05 -6.93 -22.61
N ILE A 87 1.64 -6.29 -21.58
CA ILE A 87 1.56 -4.84 -21.36
C ILE A 87 2.80 -4.19 -21.96
N SER A 88 2.62 -3.49 -23.08
CA SER A 88 3.74 -2.83 -23.80
C SER A 88 4.09 -1.45 -23.24
N TYR A 89 3.19 -0.78 -22.53
CA TYR A 89 3.45 0.53 -21.94
C TYR A 89 2.55 0.79 -20.72
N VAL A 90 3.09 1.52 -19.74
CA VAL A 90 2.37 2.00 -18.56
C VAL A 90 2.36 3.52 -18.61
N LEU A 91 1.18 4.12 -18.78
CA LEU A 91 1.00 5.56 -18.67
C LEU A 91 0.62 5.88 -17.22
N ALA A 92 1.51 6.54 -16.50
CA ALA A 92 1.26 6.98 -15.14
C ALA A 92 1.61 8.45 -14.99
N ASN A 93 0.79 9.17 -14.21
CA ASN A 93 0.96 10.60 -13.96
C ASN A 93 1.83 10.88 -12.72
N TYR A 94 2.40 9.86 -12.07
CA TYR A 94 3.32 10.08 -10.97
C TYR A 94 4.71 10.43 -11.51
N GLN A 95 5.39 11.36 -10.86
CA GLN A 95 6.79 11.61 -11.14
C GLN A 95 7.63 10.49 -10.53
N ASN A 96 8.46 9.87 -11.36
CA ASN A 96 9.43 8.87 -10.90
C ASN A 96 10.41 9.53 -9.92
N ALA A 97 10.81 8.79 -8.89
CA ALA A 97 11.91 9.22 -8.03
C ALA A 97 13.21 9.25 -8.85
N GLU A 98 14.00 10.30 -8.65
CA GLU A 98 15.35 10.41 -9.18
C GLU A 98 16.31 9.58 -8.31
N HIS A 99 17.43 9.17 -8.90
CA HIS A 99 18.43 8.36 -8.20
C HIS A 99 19.70 9.18 -7.96
N GLU A 100 20.04 9.40 -6.69
CA GLU A 100 21.24 10.12 -6.26
C GLU A 100 22.11 9.20 -5.40
N GLY A 101 23.11 8.57 -6.01
CA GLY A 101 23.99 7.61 -5.32
C GLY A 101 23.26 6.32 -4.95
N GLU A 102 23.06 6.04 -3.67
CA GLU A 102 22.30 4.89 -3.16
C GLU A 102 20.87 5.28 -2.71
N TRP A 103 20.50 6.55 -2.88
CA TRP A 103 19.24 7.10 -2.40
C TRP A 103 18.30 7.43 -3.54
N TYR A 104 17.01 7.26 -3.26
CA TYR A 104 15.93 7.75 -4.11
C TYR A 104 15.49 9.12 -3.60
N TYR A 105 15.42 10.09 -4.51
CA TYR A 105 14.98 11.45 -4.26
C TYR A 105 13.65 11.72 -4.96
N ASN A 106 12.73 12.41 -4.30
CA ASN A 106 11.48 12.86 -4.93
C ASN A 106 11.04 14.18 -4.28
N GLU A 107 10.59 15.13 -5.11
CA GLU A 107 10.01 16.40 -4.69
C GLU A 107 8.56 16.45 -5.15
N GLN A 108 7.65 16.86 -4.26
CA GLN A 108 6.23 16.96 -4.55
C GLN A 108 5.68 18.27 -3.99
N GLU A 109 4.87 18.96 -4.80
CA GLU A 109 4.18 20.19 -4.41
C GLU A 109 2.73 19.88 -4.04
N PHE A 110 2.28 20.45 -2.92
CA PHE A 110 0.92 20.28 -2.42
C PHE A 110 0.27 21.65 -2.25
N ASP A 111 -0.90 21.82 -2.87
CA ASP A 111 -1.75 22.98 -2.62
C ASP A 111 -2.45 22.83 -1.25
N LEU A 112 -2.03 23.66 -0.29
CA LEU A 112 -2.56 23.64 1.06
C LEU A 112 -3.95 24.29 1.17
N GLU A 113 -4.41 25.05 0.18
CA GLU A 113 -5.77 25.62 0.17
C GLU A 113 -6.83 24.53 0.08
N MET A 114 -6.50 23.41 -0.57
CA MET A 114 -7.38 22.26 -0.73
C MET A 114 -7.41 21.34 0.50
N VAL A 115 -6.58 21.59 1.52
CA VAL A 115 -6.44 20.73 2.70
C VAL A 115 -7.08 21.40 3.91
N PRO A 116 -8.20 20.87 4.44
CA PRO A 116 -8.77 21.36 5.69
C PRO A 116 -7.74 21.23 6.82
N ALA A 117 -7.35 22.35 7.42
CA ALA A 117 -6.43 22.39 8.56
C ALA A 117 -7.18 22.76 9.85
N PRO A 118 -8.03 21.87 10.41
CA PRO A 118 -8.72 22.15 11.66
C PRO A 118 -7.71 22.39 12.78
N GLY A 119 -7.76 23.58 13.39
CA GLY A 119 -6.78 24.02 14.41
C GLY A 119 -5.46 24.55 13.84
N GLY A 120 -5.33 24.66 12.51
CA GLY A 120 -4.12 25.13 11.83
C GLY A 120 -2.97 24.14 11.90
N THR A 121 -3.28 22.84 11.96
CA THR A 121 -2.32 21.75 11.93
C THR A 121 -2.56 20.93 10.68
N ILE A 122 -1.51 20.68 9.91
CA ILE A 122 -1.52 19.78 8.75
C ILE A 122 -0.79 18.51 9.16
N LYS A 123 -1.36 17.36 8.81
CA LYS A 123 -0.76 16.05 9.07
C LYS A 123 -0.31 15.46 7.74
N PHE A 124 0.94 15.03 7.69
CA PHE A 124 1.49 14.27 6.59
C PHE A 124 1.76 12.84 7.06
N SER A 125 1.43 11.85 6.23
CA SER A 125 1.69 10.44 6.51
C SER A 125 2.46 9.81 5.34
N ILE A 126 3.60 9.19 5.67
CA ILE A 126 4.36 8.38 4.73
C ILE A 126 3.96 6.93 4.99
N SER A 127 3.53 6.24 3.94
CA SER A 127 3.17 4.83 4.01
C SER A 127 4.13 4.02 3.13
N ALA A 128 4.73 2.99 3.71
CA ALA A 128 5.61 2.06 3.01
C ALA A 128 4.92 0.70 2.90
N PRO A 129 4.05 0.50 1.89
CA PRO A 129 3.23 -0.70 1.78
C PRO A 129 4.10 -1.95 1.63
N GLY A 130 3.75 -3.01 2.38
CA GLY A 130 4.45 -4.30 2.31
C GLY A 130 5.76 -4.38 3.08
N VAL A 131 6.22 -3.32 3.75
CA VAL A 131 7.44 -3.33 4.57
C VAL A 131 7.43 -4.43 5.63
N ALA A 132 6.31 -4.56 6.38
CA ALA A 132 6.18 -5.59 7.42
C ALA A 132 6.26 -7.01 6.83
N ARG A 133 5.70 -7.24 5.64
CA ARG A 133 5.76 -8.54 4.95
C ARG A 133 7.18 -8.90 4.52
N ARG A 134 7.94 -7.91 4.06
CA ARG A 134 9.31 -8.10 3.54
C ARG A 134 10.38 -8.11 4.62
N GLN A 135 10.00 -7.92 5.89
CA GLN A 135 10.93 -7.68 6.99
C GLN A 135 11.95 -6.56 6.65
N ALA A 136 11.53 -5.63 5.79
CA ALA A 136 12.37 -4.53 5.35
C ALA A 136 12.35 -3.43 6.42
N VAL A 137 13.42 -2.64 6.47
CA VAL A 137 13.46 -1.41 7.26
C VAL A 137 13.62 -0.27 6.27
N PRO A 138 12.57 0.54 6.01
CA PRO A 138 12.70 1.67 5.13
C PRO A 138 13.63 2.70 5.78
N ALA A 139 14.76 2.96 5.12
CA ALA A 139 15.67 4.01 5.55
C ALA A 139 15.21 5.34 4.95
N ILE A 140 15.13 6.38 5.78
CA ILE A 140 14.83 7.75 5.36
C ILE A 140 16.05 8.59 5.73
N ALA A 141 16.75 9.13 4.73
CA ALA A 141 17.89 9.99 4.97
C ALA A 141 17.45 11.37 5.47
N GLU A 142 16.50 11.99 4.76
CA GLU A 142 16.11 13.37 5.01
C GLU A 142 14.68 13.63 4.54
N ILE A 143 13.97 14.52 5.24
CA ILE A 143 12.68 15.07 4.82
C ILE A 143 12.78 16.59 4.91
N ASN A 144 12.71 17.26 3.77
CA ASN A 144 12.71 18.72 3.68
C ASN A 144 11.30 19.22 3.39
N LEU A 145 10.82 20.18 4.20
CA LEU A 145 9.54 20.83 3.99
C LEU A 145 9.76 22.32 3.75
N ARG A 146 9.27 22.82 2.62
CA ARG A 146 9.29 24.24 2.28
C ARG A 146 7.85 24.73 2.20
N PHE A 147 7.56 25.80 2.93
CA PHE A 147 6.26 26.45 2.92
C PHE A 147 6.36 27.74 2.13
N TYR A 148 5.53 27.87 1.10
CA TYR A 148 5.40 29.08 0.34
C TYR A 148 4.11 29.80 0.75
N ARG A 149 4.19 31.12 0.84
CA ARG A 149 3.03 31.99 0.95
C ARG A 149 3.25 33.17 0.01
N GLU A 150 2.18 33.71 -0.53
CA GLU A 150 2.26 34.95 -1.30
C GLU A 150 2.83 36.10 -0.44
N ALA A 151 3.45 37.06 -1.12
CA ALA A 151 3.98 38.25 -0.46
C ALA A 151 2.85 39.01 0.24
N LEU A 152 3.12 39.47 1.47
CA LEU A 152 2.15 40.25 2.21
C LEU A 152 1.99 41.62 1.56
N THR A 153 0.79 41.90 1.06
CA THR A 153 0.40 43.25 0.68
C THR A 153 -0.07 44.02 1.92
N THR A 154 -0.03 45.35 1.85
CA THR A 154 -0.55 46.22 2.92
C THR A 154 -2.03 45.96 3.23
N GLU A 155 -2.79 45.49 2.24
CA GLU A 155 -4.20 45.13 2.36
C GLU A 155 -4.41 43.86 3.19
N ASN A 156 -3.56 42.84 3.01
CA ASN A 156 -3.68 41.55 3.68
C ASN A 156 -3.04 41.51 5.08
N TRP A 157 -2.27 42.54 5.44
CA TRP A 157 -1.56 42.62 6.72
C TRP A 157 -2.49 42.64 7.94
N PHE A 158 -3.60 43.39 7.86
CA PHE A 158 -4.58 43.49 8.95
C PHE A 158 -5.35 42.18 9.18
N GLU A 159 -5.72 41.48 8.10
CA GLU A 159 -6.42 40.19 8.20
C GLU A 159 -5.54 39.13 8.85
N ILE A 160 -4.24 39.12 8.56
CA ILE A 160 -3.29 38.21 9.21
C ILE A 160 -3.16 38.52 10.70
N ILE A 161 -3.01 39.79 11.09
CA ILE A 161 -2.94 40.16 12.50
C ILE A 161 -4.20 39.71 13.25
N LYS A 162 -5.37 39.94 12.66
CA LYS A 162 -6.65 39.51 13.23
C LYS A 162 -6.75 37.99 13.39
N LEU A 163 -6.26 37.22 12.41
CA LEU A 163 -6.15 35.76 12.50
C LEU A 163 -5.26 35.32 13.67
N TYR A 164 -4.08 35.93 13.84
CA TYR A 164 -3.16 35.60 14.92
C TYR A 164 -3.74 35.93 16.30
N ILE A 165 -4.37 37.10 16.46
CA ILE A 165 -5.03 37.50 17.71
C ILE A 165 -6.17 36.53 18.06
N ASN A 166 -7.03 36.18 17.11
CA ASN A 166 -8.12 35.23 17.32
C ASN A 166 -7.62 33.83 17.68
N LYS A 167 -6.51 33.38 17.08
CA LYS A 167 -5.89 32.09 17.41
C LYS A 167 -5.27 32.10 18.80
N ALA A 168 -4.71 33.22 19.24
CA ALA A 168 -4.17 33.38 20.60
C ALA A 168 -5.28 33.33 21.66
N ILE A 169 -6.39 34.03 21.44
CA ILE A 169 -7.55 34.03 22.35
C ILE A 169 -8.15 32.63 22.48
N ARG A 170 -8.30 31.89 21.37
CA ARG A 170 -8.80 30.50 21.37
C ARG A 170 -7.88 29.47 22.02
N ARG A 171 -6.61 29.81 22.29
CA ARG A 171 -5.66 28.92 23.00
C ARG A 171 -5.66 29.13 24.51
N VAL A 172 -6.21 30.25 24.99
CA VAL A 172 -6.21 30.65 26.41
C VAL A 172 -7.54 30.34 27.10
N LEU A 173 -8.60 30.12 26.31
CA LEU A 173 -9.90 29.59 26.74
C LEU A 173 -9.97 28.07 26.51
#